data_AF-A0A2K6V2L8-F1
#
_entry.id   AF-A0A2K6V2L8-F1
#
_cell.length_a   1.000
_cell.length_b   1.000
_cell.length_c   1.000
_cell.angle_alpha   90.00
_cell.angle_beta   90.00
_cell.angle_gamma   90.00
#
_symmetry.space_group_name_H-M   'P 1'
#
loop_
_entity.id
_entity.type
_entity.pdbx_description
1 polymer ?
#
loop_
_entity_poly.entity_id
_entity_poly.type
_entity_poly.pdbx_seq_one_letter_code
_entity_poly.pdbx_strand_id
1 'polypeptide(L)'
;MEKTVEDPPTSAVLLDHCHFSQVIFNSVEKFYIPGGDVTCHYTFTQHFIPRRKDWIGIFRAFKRFQDKLEQGLLKWKSQGQKLQVGWKTTREYYTFMWVNLPIDLNNKSAKQQEVQFKAYYLPKDDEYYQFCYVDQDGVVRGASIPFQFRPENEEDILVVTTQGEVEEIEQHNKELCKENQELKDSCVSLQKQNSDMQAELQKKQEELETLRSINKKLELKVKEQEDYWETELLQLKEQNQKMSSENEKMGIRVDQLQAQLSTQEKEMEKLVQGDQDKTEQLEHLKKENDHLFLSLTEQRKDQKKLEQRVEEMKQNETTAMKKQQELMDENFDLSRRLSENKMICNVLQREKERLEGENDLLQRENNRLLSYMGLDFNSLPYQVPTSDEGGAEQNPGLVYGNPYSGIQESSSPSPLSIKKCPICKADDTCDHTLEQQQMQALCLNCPICDKTFPAREKQIFEDHVFCHSL
;
A
#
# COMPACT_ATOMS: atom_id res chain seq x y z
N MET A 1 17.63 -33.69 12.37
CA MET A 1 16.98 -34.71 13.22
C MET A 1 16.22 -35.62 12.28
N GLU A 2 16.40 -36.92 12.17
CA GLU A 2 17.30 -37.89 12.79
C GLU A 2 17.23 -39.08 11.81
N LYS A 3 18.37 -39.48 11.25
CA LYS A 3 18.44 -40.60 10.29
C LYS A 3 18.34 -41.89 11.09
N THR A 4 17.23 -42.62 10.95
CA THR A 4 17.10 -43.99 11.43
C THR A 4 18.06 -44.88 10.65
N VAL A 5 19.13 -45.31 11.32
CA VAL A 5 20.10 -46.29 10.85
C VAL A 5 19.38 -47.63 10.83
N GLU A 6 19.24 -48.23 9.65
CA GLU A 6 18.78 -49.61 9.52
C GLU A 6 19.85 -50.56 10.06
N ASP A 7 19.46 -51.39 11.03
CA ASP A 7 20.26 -52.52 11.47
C ASP A 7 20.42 -53.53 10.31
N PRO A 8 21.62 -54.09 10.10
CA PRO A 8 21.82 -55.09 9.06
C PRO A 8 21.09 -56.40 9.43
N PRO A 9 20.58 -57.15 8.45
CA PRO A 9 19.87 -58.39 8.71
C PRO A 9 20.79 -59.41 9.40
N THR A 10 20.24 -60.02 10.44
CA THR A 10 20.79 -61.08 11.33
C THR A 10 21.21 -62.37 10.59
N SER A 11 21.31 -62.36 9.25
CA SER A 11 21.77 -63.48 8.43
C SER A 11 23.30 -63.57 8.29
N ALA A 12 24.06 -62.60 8.83
CA ALA A 12 25.53 -62.60 8.77
C ALA A 12 26.24 -63.37 9.91
N VAL A 13 25.51 -64.02 10.83
CA VAL A 13 26.09 -64.72 12.01
C VAL A 13 26.29 -66.23 11.77
N LEU A 14 26.16 -66.71 10.54
CA LEU A 14 26.35 -68.14 10.23
C LEU A 14 27.52 -68.38 9.28
N LEU A 15 28.75 -68.17 9.75
CA LEU A 15 29.95 -68.85 9.20
C LEU A 15 31.04 -68.91 10.28
N ASP A 16 30.71 -69.38 11.49
CA ASP A 16 31.73 -70.02 12.33
C ASP A 16 32.05 -71.35 11.65
N HIS A 17 33.01 -71.27 10.73
CA HIS A 17 33.47 -72.37 9.91
C HIS A 17 33.81 -73.57 10.79
N CYS A 18 33.27 -74.74 10.46
CA CYS A 18 33.79 -76.01 10.94
C CYS A 18 35.30 -76.06 10.63
N HIS A 19 36.15 -75.74 11.60
CA HIS A 19 37.59 -75.64 11.41
C HIS A 19 38.22 -76.96 10.91
N PHE A 20 37.50 -78.07 11.09
CA PHE A 20 37.92 -79.44 10.76
C PHE A 20 37.50 -79.92 9.37
N SER A 21 36.82 -79.10 8.55
CA SER A 21 36.32 -79.50 7.22
C SER A 21 36.60 -78.44 6.15
N GLN A 22 37.72 -77.73 6.30
CA GLN A 22 38.19 -76.73 5.32
C GLN A 22 38.91 -77.38 4.13
N VAL A 23 39.39 -78.61 4.32
CA VAL A 23 39.95 -79.49 3.28
C VAL A 23 39.15 -80.79 3.26
N ILE A 24 38.71 -81.21 2.07
CA ILE A 24 37.89 -82.41 1.87
C ILE A 24 38.72 -83.42 1.07
N PHE A 25 38.85 -84.64 1.57
CA PHE A 25 39.48 -85.73 0.82
C PHE A 25 38.48 -86.38 -0.13
N ASN A 26 38.87 -86.57 -1.38
CA ASN A 26 38.05 -87.11 -2.46
C ASN A 26 38.55 -88.50 -2.85
N SER A 27 37.65 -89.38 -3.25
CA SER A 27 37.97 -90.72 -3.80
C SER A 27 38.98 -91.50 -2.95
N VAL A 28 38.72 -91.55 -1.64
CA VAL A 28 39.54 -92.36 -0.71
C VAL A 28 39.00 -93.77 -0.74
N GLU A 29 39.84 -94.71 -1.14
CA GLU A 29 39.49 -96.12 -1.21
C GLU A 29 39.44 -96.72 0.19
N LYS A 30 38.60 -97.74 0.39
CA LYS A 30 38.59 -98.52 1.65
C LYS A 30 39.87 -99.35 1.79
N PHE A 31 40.41 -99.78 0.67
CA PHE A 31 41.54 -100.69 0.58
C PHE A 31 42.55 -100.16 -0.45
N TYR A 32 43.81 -100.07 -0.05
CA TYR A 32 44.94 -99.78 -0.95
C TYR A 32 45.84 -101.00 -1.05
N ILE A 33 46.34 -101.30 -2.24
CA ILE A 33 47.18 -102.48 -2.49
C ILE A 33 48.56 -102.27 -1.83
N PRO A 34 49.03 -103.17 -0.94
CA PRO A 34 50.37 -103.09 -0.38
C PRO A 34 51.46 -103.09 -1.46
N GLY A 35 52.42 -102.17 -1.36
CA GLY A 35 53.52 -102.04 -2.33
C GLY A 35 53.22 -101.17 -3.56
N GLY A 36 51.99 -100.67 -3.72
CA GLY A 36 51.64 -99.63 -4.69
C GLY A 36 51.84 -98.21 -4.13
N ASP A 37 52.13 -97.24 -5.01
CA ASP A 37 52.06 -95.83 -4.66
C ASP A 37 50.59 -95.44 -4.43
N VAL A 38 50.31 -94.54 -3.47
CA VAL A 38 48.95 -94.07 -3.18
C VAL A 38 48.80 -92.59 -3.52
N THR A 39 47.86 -92.28 -4.40
CA THR A 39 47.49 -90.91 -4.74
C THR A 39 46.33 -90.45 -3.86
N CYS A 40 46.58 -89.42 -3.08
CA CYS A 40 45.59 -88.79 -2.21
C CYS A 40 45.03 -87.55 -2.92
N HIS A 41 43.73 -87.56 -3.23
CA HIS A 41 43.03 -86.42 -3.83
C HIS A 41 42.31 -85.62 -2.74
N TYR A 42 42.40 -84.30 -2.82
CA TYR A 42 41.76 -83.41 -1.87
C TYR A 42 41.36 -82.09 -2.52
N THR A 43 40.36 -81.43 -1.94
CA THR A 43 39.81 -80.16 -2.43
C THR A 43 39.80 -79.11 -1.33
N PHE A 44 40.25 -77.90 -1.67
CA PHE A 44 40.15 -76.74 -0.79
C PHE A 44 38.74 -76.13 -0.83
N THR A 45 38.15 -75.87 0.33
CA THR A 45 36.87 -75.12 0.43
C THR A 45 37.04 -73.65 0.06
N GLN A 46 35.93 -72.95 -0.20
CA GLN A 46 35.93 -71.62 -0.82
C GLN A 46 36.74 -70.55 -0.07
N HIS A 47 36.88 -70.66 1.25
CA HIS A 47 37.54 -69.68 2.10
C HIS A 47 38.88 -70.17 2.68
N PHE A 48 39.35 -71.37 2.30
CA PHE A 48 40.60 -71.91 2.80
C PHE A 48 41.78 -71.43 1.94
N ILE A 49 42.81 -70.88 2.61
CA ILE A 49 44.03 -70.38 1.96
C ILE A 49 45.18 -71.34 2.30
N PRO A 50 45.64 -72.19 1.36
CA PRO A 50 46.74 -73.10 1.61
C PRO A 50 48.07 -72.35 1.76
N ARG A 51 48.96 -72.86 2.61
CA ARG A 51 50.30 -72.28 2.86
C ARG A 51 51.41 -73.27 2.50
N ARG A 52 52.61 -72.75 2.21
CA ARG A 52 53.79 -73.54 1.77
C ARG A 52 54.25 -74.59 2.80
N LYS A 53 53.87 -74.44 4.06
CA LYS A 53 54.20 -75.35 5.16
C LYS A 53 53.00 -76.18 5.60
N ASP A 54 51.96 -76.24 4.80
CA ASP A 54 50.88 -77.20 5.00
C ASP A 54 51.32 -78.56 4.45
N TRP A 55 50.81 -79.63 5.05
CA TRP A 55 51.20 -81.00 4.71
C TRP A 55 50.05 -81.97 4.97
N ILE A 56 50.07 -83.08 4.24
CA ILE A 56 49.12 -84.19 4.43
C ILE A 56 49.87 -85.35 5.03
N GLY A 57 49.39 -85.82 6.17
CA GLY A 57 49.94 -86.99 6.85
C GLY A 57 49.01 -88.20 6.77
N ILE A 58 49.61 -89.39 6.77
CA ILE A 58 48.90 -90.64 7.02
C ILE A 58 48.98 -90.92 8.52
N PHE A 59 47.83 -91.04 9.17
CA PHE A 59 47.75 -91.28 10.61
C PHE A 59 46.96 -92.55 10.90
N ARG A 60 47.32 -93.24 11.99
CA ARG A 60 46.60 -94.44 12.45
C ARG A 60 45.20 -94.06 12.95
N ALA A 61 44.18 -94.68 12.38
CA ALA A 61 42.78 -94.55 12.78
C ALA A 61 42.39 -95.66 13.78
N PHE A 62 41.48 -95.35 14.72
CA PHE A 62 41.11 -96.30 15.77
C PHE A 62 40.10 -97.34 15.22
N LYS A 63 40.36 -98.63 15.47
CA LYS A 63 39.63 -99.80 14.93
C LYS A 63 38.12 -99.85 15.24
N ARG A 64 37.65 -99.05 16.20
CA ARG A 64 36.26 -99.07 16.71
C ARG A 64 35.22 -98.52 15.71
N PHE A 65 35.65 -98.09 14.53
CA PHE A 65 34.77 -97.59 13.47
C PHE A 65 34.06 -98.71 12.69
N GLN A 66 34.60 -99.93 12.65
CA GLN A 66 34.07 -100.98 11.79
C GLN A 66 33.14 -101.98 12.51
N ASP A 67 33.38 -102.29 13.79
CA ASP A 67 32.51 -103.19 14.58
C ASP A 67 31.04 -102.72 14.68
N LYS A 68 30.77 -101.43 14.41
CA LYS A 68 29.41 -100.85 14.43
C LYS A 68 28.76 -100.74 13.05
N LEU A 69 29.50 -100.89 11.95
CA LEU A 69 28.96 -100.84 10.59
C LEU A 69 28.52 -102.23 10.10
N GLU A 70 29.17 -103.30 10.57
CA GLU A 70 28.85 -104.67 10.16
C GLU A 70 27.60 -105.27 10.83
N GLN A 71 27.06 -104.66 11.90
CA GLN A 71 25.90 -105.21 12.63
C GLN A 71 24.54 -104.61 12.28
N GLY A 72 24.40 -103.83 11.20
CA GLY A 72 23.09 -103.46 10.65
C GLY A 72 22.11 -102.76 11.61
N LEU A 73 22.59 -102.15 12.71
CA LEU A 73 21.75 -101.57 13.74
C LEU A 73 22.20 -100.15 14.09
N LEU A 74 21.76 -99.16 13.32
CA LEU A 74 21.87 -97.75 13.71
C LEU A 74 20.52 -97.05 13.68
N LYS A 75 19.84 -97.12 14.83
CA LYS A 75 18.92 -96.09 15.30
C LYS A 75 19.78 -94.89 15.72
N TRP A 76 19.73 -93.80 14.97
CA TRP A 76 20.48 -92.59 15.27
C TRP A 76 19.95 -91.94 16.56
N LYS A 77 20.76 -91.90 17.62
CA LYS A 77 20.55 -90.98 18.74
C LYS A 77 21.54 -89.83 18.62
N SER A 78 21.00 -88.65 18.39
CA SER A 78 21.69 -87.36 18.28
C SER A 78 22.25 -86.94 19.64
N GLN A 79 23.42 -87.44 20.01
CA GLN A 79 24.26 -86.84 21.05
C GLN A 79 25.72 -87.00 20.60
N GLY A 80 26.40 -85.86 20.43
CA GLY A 80 27.70 -85.72 19.79
C GLY A 80 28.72 -86.78 20.20
N GLN A 81 28.89 -87.79 19.35
CA GLN A 81 30.02 -88.71 19.42
C GLN A 81 31.19 -88.05 18.70
N LYS A 82 32.15 -87.57 19.50
CA LYS A 82 33.47 -87.13 19.04
C LYS A 82 34.13 -88.32 18.33
N LEU A 83 34.36 -88.20 17.02
CA LEU A 83 35.18 -89.13 16.25
C LEU A 83 36.55 -89.20 16.95
N GLN A 84 36.78 -90.24 17.74
CA GLN A 84 38.03 -90.40 18.46
C GLN A 84 39.06 -90.95 17.46
N VAL A 85 39.76 -90.02 16.83
CA VAL A 85 40.89 -90.32 15.95
C VAL A 85 41.97 -91.04 16.75
N GLY A 86 42.58 -92.07 16.16
CA GLY A 86 43.52 -92.96 16.88
C GLY A 86 44.81 -92.27 17.34
N TRP A 87 45.08 -91.08 16.80
CA TRP A 87 46.22 -90.22 17.11
C TRP A 87 45.81 -89.08 18.05
N LYS A 88 46.69 -88.69 18.98
CA LYS A 88 46.42 -87.59 19.95
C LYS A 88 47.03 -86.27 19.53
N THR A 89 48.13 -86.29 18.78
CA THR A 89 48.81 -85.09 18.27
C THR A 89 49.19 -85.24 16.80
N THR A 90 49.32 -84.11 16.10
CA THR A 90 49.82 -84.06 14.71
C THR A 90 51.25 -84.57 14.57
N ARG A 91 51.98 -84.84 15.66
CA ARG A 91 53.30 -85.48 15.63
C ARG A 91 53.28 -87.00 15.47
N GLU A 92 52.11 -87.64 15.52
CA GLU A 92 51.93 -89.09 15.38
C GLU A 92 51.66 -89.54 13.94
N TYR A 93 52.10 -88.76 12.94
CA TYR A 93 52.01 -89.17 11.54
C TYR A 93 52.92 -90.38 11.28
N TYR A 94 52.47 -91.30 10.44
CA TYR A 94 53.29 -92.40 9.95
C TYR A 94 54.24 -91.90 8.86
N THR A 95 53.68 -91.22 7.87
CA THR A 95 54.40 -90.55 6.79
C THR A 95 53.65 -89.28 6.40
N PHE A 96 54.32 -88.36 5.71
CA PHE A 96 53.71 -87.11 5.28
C PHE A 96 54.27 -86.64 3.94
N MET A 97 53.50 -85.78 3.27
CA MET A 97 53.92 -85.07 2.07
C MET A 97 53.54 -83.60 2.18
N TRP A 98 54.42 -82.71 1.74
CA TRP A 98 54.11 -81.28 1.65
C TRP A 98 53.03 -81.02 0.61
N VAL A 99 52.15 -80.06 0.90
CA VAL A 99 51.09 -79.64 -0.01
C VAL A 99 51.70 -78.83 -1.15
N ASN A 100 51.38 -79.21 -2.38
CA ASN A 100 51.72 -78.42 -3.55
C ASN A 100 50.74 -77.25 -3.66
N LEU A 101 51.25 -76.02 -3.75
CA LEU A 101 50.39 -74.85 -3.92
C LEU A 101 49.90 -74.77 -5.37
N PRO A 102 48.59 -74.55 -5.61
CA PRO A 102 48.09 -74.27 -6.94
C PRO A 102 48.75 -72.99 -7.48
N ILE A 103 49.17 -73.02 -8.74
CA ILE A 103 49.82 -71.89 -9.42
C ILE A 103 48.85 -70.71 -9.58
N ASP A 104 47.54 -70.99 -9.64
CA ASP A 104 46.49 -69.98 -9.82
C ASP A 104 45.33 -70.20 -8.81
N LEU A 105 45.35 -69.42 -7.71
CA LEU A 105 44.39 -69.53 -6.60
C LEU A 105 42.96 -69.07 -6.96
N ASN A 106 42.79 -68.36 -8.08
CA ASN A 106 41.49 -67.81 -8.50
C ASN A 106 40.67 -68.74 -9.40
N ASN A 107 41.26 -69.83 -9.91
CA ASN A 107 40.56 -70.74 -10.81
C ASN A 107 39.76 -71.78 -10.01
N LYS A 108 38.44 -71.87 -10.25
CA LYS A 108 37.55 -72.82 -9.57
C LYS A 108 37.92 -74.29 -9.82
N SER A 109 38.55 -74.61 -10.96
CA SER A 109 39.04 -75.96 -11.28
C SER A 109 40.42 -76.28 -10.67
N ALA A 110 41.18 -75.27 -10.25
CA ALA A 110 42.48 -75.45 -9.58
C ALA A 110 42.36 -75.81 -8.09
N LYS A 111 41.14 -76.06 -7.60
CA LYS A 111 40.87 -76.36 -6.19
C LYS A 111 41.00 -77.83 -5.83
N GLN A 112 40.92 -78.73 -6.81
CA GLN A 112 41.22 -80.14 -6.63
C GLN A 112 42.72 -80.33 -6.81
N GLN A 113 43.35 -80.91 -5.80
CA GLN A 113 44.78 -81.16 -5.72
C GLN A 113 45.03 -82.63 -5.43
N GLU A 114 46.24 -83.08 -5.73
CA GLU A 114 46.68 -84.43 -5.44
C GLU A 114 48.09 -84.43 -4.85
N VAL A 115 48.34 -85.44 -4.01
CA VAL A 115 49.66 -85.72 -3.49
C VAL A 115 49.91 -87.22 -3.52
N GLN A 116 51.10 -87.61 -3.98
CA GLN A 116 51.45 -89.01 -4.12
C GLN A 116 52.35 -89.46 -2.96
N PHE A 117 51.90 -90.48 -2.24
CA PHE A 117 52.68 -91.19 -1.24
C PHE A 117 53.37 -92.38 -1.88
N LYS A 118 54.70 -92.43 -1.76
CA LYS A 118 55.48 -93.52 -2.34
C LYS A 118 55.36 -94.80 -1.51
N ALA A 119 55.20 -95.93 -2.19
CA ALA A 119 54.94 -97.25 -1.61
C ALA A 119 55.90 -97.61 -0.47
N TYR A 120 57.18 -97.24 -0.60
CA TYR A 120 58.20 -97.58 0.39
C TYR A 120 58.07 -96.84 1.73
N TYR A 121 57.30 -95.75 1.78
CA TYR A 121 56.95 -95.03 3.00
C TYR A 121 55.58 -95.40 3.57
N LEU A 122 54.84 -96.31 2.92
CA LEU A 122 53.50 -96.68 3.34
C LEU A 122 53.53 -97.77 4.42
N PRO A 123 52.52 -97.79 5.32
CA PRO A 123 52.33 -98.87 6.27
C PRO A 123 52.27 -100.25 5.62
N LYS A 124 52.82 -101.24 6.33
CA LYS A 124 52.81 -102.67 5.95
C LYS A 124 52.05 -103.54 6.94
N ASP A 125 51.38 -102.91 7.90
CA ASP A 125 50.52 -103.58 8.88
C ASP A 125 49.05 -103.48 8.45
N ASP A 126 48.20 -104.27 9.11
CA ASP A 126 46.75 -104.33 8.86
C ASP A 126 45.96 -103.29 9.67
N GLU A 127 46.63 -102.25 10.17
CA GLU A 127 45.97 -101.20 10.94
C GLU A 127 45.17 -100.27 10.02
N TYR A 128 44.18 -99.60 10.59
CA TYR A 128 43.44 -98.57 9.86
C TYR A 128 44.24 -97.29 9.84
N TYR A 129 44.21 -96.61 8.70
CA TYR A 129 44.86 -95.32 8.47
C TYR A 129 43.86 -94.33 7.90
N GLN A 130 44.18 -93.04 8.02
CA GLN A 130 43.42 -91.96 7.38
C GLN A 130 44.37 -90.84 6.99
N PHE A 131 44.03 -90.10 5.95
CA PHE A 131 44.70 -88.85 5.59
C PHE A 131 44.24 -87.74 6.52
N CYS A 132 45.16 -86.90 6.99
CA CYS A 132 44.85 -85.67 7.69
C CYS A 132 45.63 -84.51 7.08
N TYR A 133 44.93 -83.42 6.77
CA TYR A 133 45.56 -82.18 6.33
C TYR A 133 45.91 -81.33 7.54
N VAL A 134 47.18 -80.96 7.69
CA VAL A 134 47.69 -80.15 8.78
C VAL A 134 48.26 -78.86 8.21
N ASP A 135 47.82 -77.73 8.77
CA ASP A 135 48.30 -76.43 8.34
C ASP A 135 49.63 -76.02 8.99
N GLN A 136 50.22 -74.91 8.55
CA GLN A 136 51.45 -74.36 9.11
C GLN A 136 51.40 -74.08 10.64
N ASP A 137 50.20 -73.86 11.20
CA ASP A 137 50.01 -73.62 12.64
C ASP A 137 49.84 -74.93 13.42
N GLY A 138 49.87 -76.08 12.74
CA GLY A 138 49.71 -77.41 13.33
C GLY A 138 48.25 -77.82 13.56
N VAL A 139 47.30 -77.10 12.98
CA VAL A 139 45.85 -77.35 13.10
C VAL A 139 45.40 -78.30 12.00
N VAL A 140 44.59 -79.30 12.36
CA VAL A 140 44.01 -80.24 11.40
C VAL A 140 42.80 -79.60 10.72
N ARG A 141 42.85 -79.48 9.39
CA ARG A 141 41.86 -78.79 8.54
C ARG A 141 40.96 -79.74 7.76
N GLY A 142 41.27 -81.04 7.79
CA GLY A 142 40.48 -82.10 7.16
C GLY A 142 41.01 -83.48 7.56
N ALA A 143 40.12 -84.47 7.57
CA ALA A 143 40.45 -85.88 7.78
C ALA A 143 39.63 -86.77 6.84
N SER A 144 40.24 -87.81 6.27
CA SER A 144 39.54 -88.75 5.38
C SER A 144 38.76 -89.81 6.15
N ILE A 145 37.97 -90.61 5.41
CA ILE A 145 37.51 -91.90 5.91
C ILE A 145 38.70 -92.85 6.18
N PRO A 146 38.58 -93.80 7.12
CA PRO A 146 39.62 -94.80 7.37
C PRO A 146 39.76 -95.80 6.21
N PHE A 147 40.99 -96.28 5.98
CA PHE A 147 41.36 -97.27 4.97
C PHE A 147 42.45 -98.21 5.48
N GLN A 148 42.64 -99.34 4.80
CA GLN A 148 43.68 -100.33 5.10
C GLN A 148 44.56 -100.62 3.88
N PHE A 149 45.77 -101.09 4.14
CA PHE A 149 46.66 -101.59 3.09
C PHE A 149 46.47 -103.12 2.95
N ARG A 150 45.47 -103.55 2.17
CA ARG A 150 45.15 -104.97 1.93
C ARG A 150 44.41 -105.16 0.58
N PRO A 151 44.48 -106.32 -0.10
CA PRO A 151 43.65 -106.63 -1.27
C PRO A 151 42.15 -106.82 -0.93
N GLU A 152 41.25 -106.47 -1.86
CA GLU A 152 39.79 -106.70 -1.78
C GLU A 152 39.45 -108.07 -2.39
N ASN A 153 38.89 -109.01 -1.62
CA ASN A 153 38.53 -110.35 -2.09
C ASN A 153 36.99 -110.47 -2.15
N GLU A 154 36.40 -110.62 -3.35
CA GLU A 154 34.94 -110.68 -3.58
C GLU A 154 34.40 -112.06 -4.04
N GLU A 155 35.21 -113.12 -4.10
CA GLU A 155 34.86 -114.32 -4.90
C GLU A 155 33.95 -115.39 -4.23
N ASP A 156 33.37 -115.17 -3.04
CA ASP A 156 32.70 -116.24 -2.26
C ASP A 156 31.24 -115.93 -1.81
N ILE A 157 30.35 -115.42 -2.69
CA ILE A 157 28.91 -115.29 -2.36
C ILE A 157 28.03 -115.93 -3.46
N LEU A 158 27.58 -117.17 -3.24
CA LEU A 158 26.59 -117.88 -4.06
C LEU A 158 25.19 -117.76 -3.42
N VAL A 159 24.28 -117.02 -4.04
CA VAL A 159 22.90 -116.82 -3.54
C VAL A 159 21.97 -117.87 -4.16
N VAL A 160 21.34 -118.71 -3.32
CA VAL A 160 20.33 -119.71 -3.72
C VAL A 160 18.94 -119.23 -3.26
N THR A 161 18.05 -118.89 -4.18
CA THR A 161 16.65 -118.47 -3.90
C THR A 161 15.63 -119.48 -4.43
N THR A 162 14.43 -119.55 -3.83
CA THR A 162 13.37 -120.53 -4.19
C THR A 162 12.37 -119.96 -5.22
N GLN A 163 11.74 -120.82 -6.04
CA GLN A 163 10.89 -120.43 -7.20
C GLN A 163 9.73 -119.47 -6.84
N GLY A 164 9.09 -119.63 -5.67
CA GLY A 164 7.97 -118.77 -5.26
C GLY A 164 8.39 -117.34 -4.89
N GLU A 165 9.57 -117.19 -4.31
CA GLU A 165 10.16 -115.86 -4.03
C GLU A 165 10.46 -115.11 -5.32
N VAL A 166 10.80 -115.83 -6.41
CA VAL A 166 11.06 -115.22 -7.72
C VAL A 166 9.78 -114.62 -8.32
N GLU A 167 8.63 -115.28 -8.20
CA GLU A 167 7.35 -114.77 -8.73
C GLU A 167 6.87 -113.53 -7.96
N GLU A 168 7.02 -113.50 -6.64
CA GLU A 168 6.73 -112.31 -5.82
C GLU A 168 7.66 -111.14 -6.16
N ILE A 169 8.95 -111.42 -6.34
CA ILE A 169 9.95 -110.42 -6.75
C ILE A 169 9.64 -109.88 -8.16
N GLU A 170 9.21 -110.73 -9.10
CA GLU A 170 8.81 -110.29 -10.43
C GLU A 170 7.60 -109.36 -10.42
N GLN A 171 6.60 -109.66 -9.58
CA GLN A 171 5.42 -108.81 -9.47
C GLN A 171 5.77 -107.47 -8.82
N HIS A 172 6.57 -107.49 -7.76
CA HIS A 172 7.07 -106.27 -7.12
C HIS A 172 7.92 -105.42 -8.08
N ASN A 173 8.77 -106.05 -8.90
CA ASN A 173 9.54 -105.36 -9.94
C ASN A 173 8.65 -104.69 -11.00
N LYS A 174 7.51 -105.31 -11.36
CA LYS A 174 6.56 -104.69 -12.30
C LYS A 174 5.88 -103.44 -11.70
N GLU A 175 5.56 -103.47 -10.42
CA GLU A 175 4.99 -102.32 -9.69
C GLU A 175 6.03 -101.20 -9.56
N LEU A 176 7.26 -101.53 -9.16
CA LEU A 176 8.40 -100.60 -9.12
C LEU A 176 8.70 -99.97 -10.47
N CYS A 177 8.56 -100.72 -11.58
CA CYS A 177 8.71 -100.16 -12.92
C CYS A 177 7.64 -99.10 -13.25
N LYS A 178 6.39 -99.32 -12.83
CA LYS A 178 5.30 -98.36 -13.05
C LYS A 178 5.52 -97.09 -12.21
N GLU A 179 5.83 -97.24 -10.92
CA GLU A 179 6.12 -96.11 -10.05
C GLU A 179 7.31 -95.29 -10.55
N ASN A 180 8.38 -95.96 -11.01
CA ASN A 180 9.51 -95.25 -11.61
C ASN A 180 9.15 -94.49 -12.90
N GLN A 181 8.21 -95.01 -13.69
CA GLN A 181 7.73 -94.33 -14.89
C GLN A 181 6.91 -93.09 -14.50
N GLU A 182 5.99 -93.21 -13.55
CA GLU A 182 5.20 -92.09 -13.04
C GLU A 182 6.08 -91.02 -12.40
N LEU A 183 7.10 -91.41 -11.64
CA LEU A 183 8.09 -90.50 -11.07
C LEU A 183 8.90 -89.79 -12.15
N LYS A 184 9.29 -90.49 -13.22
CA LYS A 184 9.96 -89.86 -14.38
C LYS A 184 9.06 -88.83 -15.05
N ASP A 185 7.81 -89.17 -15.31
CA ASP A 185 6.85 -88.26 -15.97
C ASP A 185 6.57 -87.03 -15.09
N SER A 186 6.46 -87.23 -13.77
CA SER A 186 6.35 -86.16 -12.77
C SER A 186 7.60 -85.27 -12.75
N CYS A 187 8.80 -85.86 -12.79
CA CYS A 187 10.05 -85.11 -12.85
C CYS A 187 10.14 -84.24 -14.11
N VAL A 188 9.73 -84.76 -15.27
CA VAL A 188 9.69 -84.00 -16.54
C VAL A 188 8.68 -82.85 -16.44
N SER A 189 7.50 -83.09 -15.87
CA SER A 189 6.48 -82.06 -15.66
C SER A 189 6.98 -80.93 -14.75
N LEU A 190 7.59 -81.27 -13.61
CA LEU A 190 8.18 -80.31 -12.68
C LEU A 190 9.35 -79.55 -13.31
N GLN A 191 10.16 -80.22 -14.11
CA GLN A 191 11.27 -79.57 -14.84
C GLN A 191 10.75 -78.54 -15.83
N LYS A 192 9.67 -78.85 -16.56
CA LYS A 192 9.00 -77.90 -17.46
C LYS A 192 8.39 -76.72 -16.70
N GLN A 193 7.69 -76.98 -15.58
CA GLN A 193 7.15 -75.90 -14.75
C GLN A 193 8.25 -74.98 -14.22
N ASN A 194 9.38 -75.53 -13.80
CA ASN A 194 10.53 -74.73 -13.37
C ASN A 194 11.12 -73.90 -14.51
N SER A 195 11.22 -74.44 -15.72
CA SER A 195 11.70 -73.66 -16.88
C SER A 195 10.74 -72.53 -17.26
N ASP A 196 9.43 -72.81 -17.24
CA ASP A 196 8.40 -71.81 -17.56
C ASP A 196 8.38 -70.69 -16.50
N MET A 197 8.46 -71.04 -15.22
CA MET A 197 8.56 -70.08 -14.11
C MET A 197 9.84 -69.24 -14.19
N GLN A 198 10.98 -69.84 -14.56
CA GLN A 198 12.22 -69.09 -14.77
C GLN A 198 12.13 -68.11 -15.94
N ALA A 199 11.47 -68.49 -17.04
CA ALA A 199 11.25 -67.61 -18.18
C ALA A 199 10.33 -66.42 -17.82
N GLU A 200 9.27 -66.68 -17.04
CA GLU A 200 8.38 -65.63 -16.56
C GLU A 200 9.09 -64.68 -15.59
N LEU A 201 9.94 -65.21 -14.70
CA LEU A 201 10.78 -64.41 -13.81
C LEU A 201 11.72 -63.48 -14.61
N GLN A 202 12.38 -64.00 -15.65
CA GLN A 202 13.25 -63.20 -16.51
C GLN A 202 12.48 -62.09 -17.22
N LYS A 203 11.31 -62.40 -17.77
CA LYS A 203 10.44 -61.39 -18.39
C LYS A 203 10.03 -60.29 -17.40
N LYS A 204 9.68 -60.66 -16.17
CA LYS A 204 9.35 -59.70 -15.11
C LYS A 204 10.55 -58.86 -14.69
N GLN A 205 11.75 -59.45 -14.66
CA GLN A 205 12.99 -58.73 -14.40
C GLN A 205 13.28 -57.67 -15.46
N GLU A 206 13.08 -58.00 -16.74
CA GLU A 206 13.24 -57.06 -17.86
C GLU A 206 12.19 -55.93 -17.79
N GLU A 207 10.91 -56.26 -17.58
CA GLU A 207 9.84 -55.28 -17.39
C GLU A 207 10.19 -54.30 -16.26
N LEU A 208 10.71 -54.79 -15.14
CA LEU A 208 11.10 -53.98 -14.00
C LEU A 208 12.29 -53.06 -14.30
N GLU A 209 13.27 -53.52 -15.08
CA GLU A 209 14.40 -52.70 -15.49
C GLU A 209 13.98 -51.60 -16.48
N THR A 210 13.05 -51.89 -17.39
CA THR A 210 12.47 -50.86 -18.27
C THR A 210 11.70 -49.80 -17.49
N LEU A 211 10.89 -50.22 -16.50
CA LEU A 211 10.16 -49.30 -15.62
C LEU A 211 11.11 -48.43 -14.79
N ARG A 212 12.20 -48.99 -14.26
CA ARG A 212 13.25 -48.21 -13.58
C ARG A 212 13.86 -47.16 -14.49
N SER A 213 14.17 -47.51 -15.74
CA SER A 213 14.71 -46.57 -16.73
C SER A 213 13.72 -45.45 -17.06
N ILE A 214 12.43 -45.77 -17.19
CA ILE A 214 11.37 -44.78 -17.42
C ILE A 214 11.21 -43.86 -16.21
N ASN A 215 11.14 -44.40 -15.00
CA ASN A 215 11.04 -43.60 -13.77
C ASN A 215 12.22 -42.64 -13.63
N LYS A 216 13.45 -43.10 -13.87
CA LYS A 216 14.64 -42.23 -13.84
C LYS A 216 14.56 -41.09 -14.86
N LYS A 217 14.00 -41.33 -16.05
CA LYS A 217 13.78 -40.28 -17.06
C LYS A 217 12.69 -39.30 -16.63
N LEU A 218 11.62 -39.77 -16.00
CA LEU A 218 10.55 -38.92 -15.49
C LEU A 218 11.05 -38.04 -14.34
N GLU A 219 11.83 -38.59 -13.41
CA GLU A 219 12.47 -37.84 -12.32
C GLU A 219 13.37 -36.72 -12.87
N LEU A 220 14.17 -36.99 -13.90
CA LEU A 220 14.99 -35.97 -14.56
C LEU A 220 14.13 -34.87 -15.19
N LYS A 221 13.05 -35.22 -15.89
CA LYS A 221 12.13 -34.24 -16.49
C LYS A 221 11.42 -33.38 -15.44
N VAL A 222 11.01 -33.97 -14.32
CA VAL A 222 10.41 -33.24 -13.21
C VAL A 222 11.42 -32.24 -12.65
N LYS A 223 12.68 -32.69 -12.44
CA LYS A 223 13.74 -31.81 -11.96
C LYS A 223 14.06 -30.66 -12.93
N GLU A 224 14.19 -30.94 -14.23
CA GLU A 224 14.39 -29.92 -15.25
C GLU A 224 13.23 -28.90 -15.28
N GLN A 225 12.01 -29.38 -15.07
CA GLN A 225 10.84 -28.51 -14.99
C GLN A 225 10.81 -27.68 -13.69
N GLU A 226 11.20 -28.26 -12.55
CA GLU A 226 11.37 -27.53 -11.29
C GLU A 226 12.43 -26.42 -11.43
N ASP A 227 13.60 -26.73 -11.99
CA ASP A 227 14.67 -25.78 -12.23
C ASP A 227 14.19 -24.65 -13.17
N TYR A 228 13.42 -24.99 -14.22
CA TYR A 228 12.81 -24.01 -15.12
C TYR A 228 11.86 -23.06 -14.38
N TRP A 229 10.91 -23.59 -13.61
CA TRP A 229 9.95 -22.75 -12.87
C TRP A 229 10.63 -21.92 -11.78
N GLU A 230 11.69 -22.43 -11.16
CA GLU A 230 12.47 -21.68 -10.17
C GLU A 230 13.15 -20.46 -10.81
N THR A 231 13.69 -20.60 -12.02
CA THR A 231 14.26 -19.46 -12.76
C THR A 231 13.20 -18.43 -13.16
N GLU A 232 12.04 -18.87 -13.64
CA GLU A 232 10.93 -17.97 -14.02
C GLU A 232 10.36 -17.23 -12.80
N LEU A 233 10.26 -17.91 -11.66
CA LEU A 233 9.89 -17.30 -10.38
C LEU A 233 10.91 -16.24 -9.94
N LEU A 234 12.21 -16.51 -10.10
CA LEU A 234 13.26 -15.55 -9.75
C LEU A 234 13.18 -14.30 -10.64
N GLN A 235 12.97 -14.49 -11.94
CA GLN A 235 12.82 -13.40 -12.91
C GLN A 235 11.59 -12.53 -12.61
N LEU A 236 10.45 -13.15 -12.28
CA LEU A 236 9.24 -12.42 -11.89
C LEU A 236 9.42 -11.65 -10.58
N LYS A 237 10.18 -12.19 -9.61
CA LYS A 237 10.53 -11.47 -8.37
C LYS A 237 11.38 -10.24 -8.66
N GLU A 238 12.38 -10.36 -9.52
CA GLU A 238 13.24 -9.24 -9.91
C GLU A 238 12.44 -8.15 -10.64
N GLN A 239 11.56 -8.54 -11.57
CA GLN A 239 10.67 -7.60 -12.25
C GLN A 239 9.74 -6.88 -11.28
N ASN A 240 9.12 -7.60 -10.33
CA ASN A 240 8.28 -6.99 -9.30
C ASN A 240 9.08 -6.03 -8.41
N GLN A 241 10.30 -6.39 -8.02
CA GLN A 241 11.16 -5.51 -7.23
C GLN A 241 11.52 -4.23 -8.00
N LYS A 242 11.83 -4.36 -9.30
CA LYS A 242 12.08 -3.22 -10.18
C LYS A 242 10.85 -2.31 -10.26
N MET A 243 9.68 -2.88 -10.57
CA MET A 243 8.42 -2.13 -10.64
C MET A 243 8.08 -1.46 -9.31
N SER A 244 8.32 -2.15 -8.19
CA SER A 244 8.14 -1.59 -6.85
C SER A 244 9.04 -0.37 -6.62
N SER A 245 10.32 -0.45 -7.00
CA SER A 245 11.26 0.66 -6.87
C SER A 245 10.92 1.84 -7.79
N GLU A 246 10.38 1.57 -8.99
CA GLU A 246 9.89 2.61 -9.89
C GLU A 246 8.62 3.27 -9.34
N ASN A 247 7.71 2.48 -8.77
CA ASN A 247 6.48 2.98 -8.17
C ASN A 247 6.77 3.86 -6.94
N GLU A 248 7.75 3.48 -6.11
CA GLU A 248 8.20 4.32 -4.99
C GLU A 248 8.78 5.65 -5.47
N LYS A 249 9.63 5.64 -6.51
CA LYS A 249 10.16 6.87 -7.14
C LYS A 249 9.04 7.75 -7.71
N MET A 250 8.05 7.13 -8.36
CA MET A 250 6.89 7.86 -8.88
C MET A 250 6.04 8.43 -7.75
N GLY A 251 5.88 7.71 -6.64
CA GLY A 251 5.23 8.21 -5.42
C GLY A 251 5.91 9.47 -4.88
N ILE A 252 7.23 9.43 -4.70
CA ILE A 252 8.01 10.60 -4.25
C ILE A 252 7.83 11.78 -5.22
N ARG A 253 7.80 11.53 -6.54
CA ARG A 253 7.58 12.58 -7.54
C ARG A 253 6.18 13.19 -7.46
N VAL A 254 5.16 12.38 -7.22
CA VAL A 254 3.79 12.85 -7.01
C VAL A 254 3.72 13.70 -5.75
N ASP A 255 4.30 13.27 -4.63
CA ASP A 255 4.33 14.04 -3.39
C ASP A 255 5.06 15.39 -3.57
N GLN A 256 6.17 15.38 -4.32
CA GLN A 256 6.91 16.59 -4.64
C GLN A 256 6.07 17.57 -5.48
N LEU A 257 5.38 17.07 -6.52
CA LEU A 257 4.49 17.89 -7.35
C LEU A 257 3.29 18.42 -6.53
N GLN A 258 2.73 17.60 -5.65
CA GLN A 258 1.64 18.00 -4.76
C GLN A 258 2.07 19.14 -3.83
N ALA A 259 3.28 19.06 -3.26
CA ALA A 259 3.84 20.13 -2.43
C ALA A 259 4.09 21.41 -3.23
N GLN A 260 4.57 21.30 -4.48
CA GLN A 260 4.75 22.44 -5.38
C GLN A 260 3.42 23.11 -5.71
N LEU A 261 2.39 22.33 -6.08
CA LEU A 261 1.06 22.84 -6.36
C LEU A 261 0.45 23.53 -5.14
N SER A 262 0.57 22.95 -3.95
CA SER A 262 0.09 23.58 -2.71
C SER A 262 0.84 24.90 -2.40
N THR A 263 2.13 24.98 -2.75
CA THR A 263 2.90 26.21 -2.60
C THR A 263 2.41 27.29 -3.57
N GLN A 264 2.24 26.93 -4.84
CA GLN A 264 1.70 27.85 -5.85
C GLN A 264 0.28 28.30 -5.55
N GLU A 265 -0.57 27.41 -5.04
CA GLU A 265 -1.93 27.73 -4.61
C GLU A 265 -1.93 28.77 -3.48
N LYS A 266 -1.08 28.61 -2.47
CA LYS A 266 -0.91 29.60 -1.39
C LYS A 266 -0.37 30.94 -1.89
N GLU A 267 0.54 30.93 -2.86
CA GLU A 267 1.03 32.16 -3.49
C GLU A 267 -0.08 32.87 -4.27
N MET A 268 -0.86 32.12 -5.05
CA MET A 268 -2.00 32.63 -5.79
C MET A 268 -3.07 33.19 -4.84
N GLU A 269 -3.38 32.50 -3.75
CA GLU A 269 -4.34 32.95 -2.73
C GLU A 269 -3.90 34.27 -2.09
N LYS A 270 -2.61 34.43 -1.78
CA LYS A 270 -2.06 35.71 -1.29
C LYS A 270 -2.18 36.85 -2.30
N LEU A 271 -1.94 36.57 -3.59
CA LEU A 271 -2.10 37.58 -4.64
C LEU A 271 -3.57 37.99 -4.79
N VAL A 272 -4.48 37.01 -4.81
CA VAL A 272 -5.93 37.25 -4.87
C VAL A 272 -6.39 38.07 -3.67
N GLN A 273 -5.96 37.71 -2.45
CA GLN A 273 -6.28 38.49 -1.25
C GLN A 273 -5.73 39.92 -1.35
N GLY A 274 -4.49 40.09 -1.80
CA GLY A 274 -3.89 41.41 -1.98
C GLY A 274 -4.62 42.27 -3.02
N ASP A 275 -5.17 41.68 -4.08
CA ASP A 275 -5.97 42.39 -5.07
C ASP A 275 -7.38 42.70 -4.56
N GLN A 276 -7.97 41.83 -3.75
CA GLN A 276 -9.22 42.09 -3.04
C GLN A 276 -9.06 43.30 -2.09
N ASP A 277 -8.03 43.30 -1.25
CA ASP A 277 -7.74 44.39 -0.31
C ASP A 277 -7.52 45.73 -1.05
N LYS A 278 -6.78 45.72 -2.16
CA LYS A 278 -6.59 46.93 -2.99
C LYS A 278 -7.89 47.39 -3.64
N THR A 279 -8.74 46.46 -4.07
CA THR A 279 -10.04 46.78 -4.66
C THR A 279 -10.94 47.47 -3.64
N GLU A 280 -10.95 46.98 -2.40
CA GLU A 280 -11.67 47.60 -1.28
C GLU A 280 -11.12 49.00 -0.95
N GLN A 281 -9.79 49.17 -0.94
CA GLN A 281 -9.16 50.48 -0.77
C GLN A 281 -9.54 51.46 -1.90
N LEU A 282 -9.53 51.00 -3.16
CA LEU A 282 -9.96 51.80 -4.30
C LEU A 282 -11.43 52.20 -4.19
N GLU A 283 -12.31 51.30 -3.74
CA GLU A 283 -13.72 51.62 -3.52
C GLU A 283 -13.90 52.65 -2.40
N HIS A 284 -13.15 52.53 -1.30
CA HIS A 284 -13.16 53.53 -0.23
C HIS A 284 -12.71 54.91 -0.73
N LEU A 285 -11.57 54.99 -1.42
CA LEU A 285 -11.07 56.24 -2.00
C LEU A 285 -12.04 56.82 -3.03
N LYS A 286 -12.73 55.98 -3.81
CA LYS A 286 -13.76 56.42 -4.74
C LYS A 286 -14.92 57.08 -3.99
N LYS A 287 -15.43 56.46 -2.92
CA LYS A 287 -16.48 57.04 -2.06
C LYS A 287 -16.05 58.37 -1.45
N GLU A 288 -14.81 58.48 -0.98
CA GLU A 288 -14.26 59.72 -0.43
C GLU A 288 -14.14 60.81 -1.51
N ASN A 289 -13.68 60.46 -2.72
CA ASN A 289 -13.60 61.39 -3.85
C ASN A 289 -14.99 61.88 -4.28
N ASP A 290 -15.97 60.97 -4.37
CA ASP A 290 -17.37 61.31 -4.65
C ASP A 290 -17.93 62.28 -3.58
N HIS A 291 -17.63 62.03 -2.30
CA HIS A 291 -18.01 62.92 -1.20
C HIS A 291 -17.34 64.30 -1.33
N LEU A 292 -16.03 64.35 -1.56
CA LEU A 292 -15.29 65.61 -1.77
C LEU A 292 -15.82 66.37 -2.99
N PHE A 293 -16.18 65.68 -4.07
CA PHE A 293 -16.77 66.29 -5.25
C PHE A 293 -18.12 66.92 -4.92
N LEU A 294 -19.00 66.23 -4.19
CA LEU A 294 -20.26 66.79 -3.70
C LEU A 294 -20.02 68.05 -2.85
N SER A 295 -19.13 67.97 -1.85
CA SER A 295 -18.76 69.13 -1.01
C SER A 295 -18.21 70.30 -1.84
N LEU A 296 -17.35 70.04 -2.82
CA LEU A 296 -16.79 71.07 -3.69
C LEU A 296 -17.87 71.71 -4.59
N THR A 297 -18.82 70.92 -5.09
CA THR A 297 -19.94 71.46 -5.88
C THR A 297 -20.87 72.34 -5.03
N GLU A 298 -21.09 71.97 -3.77
CA GLU A 298 -21.86 72.77 -2.82
C GLU A 298 -21.13 74.07 -2.48
N GLN A 299 -19.84 73.99 -2.16
CA GLN A 299 -19.00 75.16 -1.93
C GLN A 299 -18.99 76.10 -3.14
N ARG A 300 -18.94 75.58 -4.37
CA ARG A 300 -19.06 76.40 -5.60
C ARG A 300 -20.42 77.07 -5.74
N LYS A 301 -21.52 76.41 -5.35
CA LYS A 301 -22.85 77.03 -5.34
C LYS A 301 -22.90 78.18 -4.34
N ASP A 302 -22.36 77.97 -3.15
CA ASP A 302 -22.32 79.01 -2.12
C ASP A 302 -21.38 80.16 -2.49
N GLN A 303 -20.25 79.87 -3.12
CA GLN A 303 -19.38 80.89 -3.72
C GLN A 303 -20.15 81.73 -4.75
N LYS A 304 -20.89 81.11 -5.68
CA LYS A 304 -21.72 81.85 -6.65
C LYS A 304 -22.79 82.72 -5.98
N LYS A 305 -23.46 82.21 -4.93
CA LYS A 305 -24.43 83.00 -4.16
C LYS A 305 -23.76 84.19 -3.48
N LEU A 306 -22.57 83.99 -2.92
CA LEU A 306 -21.81 85.05 -2.27
C LEU A 306 -21.35 86.10 -3.29
N GLU A 307 -20.84 85.69 -4.45
CA GLU A 307 -20.49 86.56 -5.58
C GLU A 307 -21.71 87.39 -6.03
N GLN A 308 -22.87 86.76 -6.17
CA GLN A 308 -24.12 87.47 -6.48
C GLN A 308 -24.48 88.51 -5.41
N ARG A 309 -24.38 88.17 -4.12
CA ARG A 309 -24.63 89.12 -3.02
C ARG A 309 -23.64 90.28 -3.02
N VAL A 310 -22.36 90.01 -3.31
CA VAL A 310 -21.34 91.06 -3.43
C VAL A 310 -21.67 91.99 -4.59
N GLU A 311 -22.11 91.45 -5.73
CA GLU A 311 -22.52 92.26 -6.88
C GLU A 311 -23.78 93.10 -6.58
N GLU A 312 -24.78 92.53 -5.92
CA GLU A 312 -25.96 93.25 -5.42
C GLU A 312 -25.56 94.36 -4.43
N MET A 313 -24.63 94.08 -3.51
CA MET A 313 -24.10 95.09 -2.59
C MET A 313 -23.36 96.21 -3.33
N LYS A 314 -22.52 95.90 -4.33
CA LYS A 314 -21.85 96.91 -5.16
C LYS A 314 -22.86 97.78 -5.92
N GLN A 315 -23.89 97.17 -6.50
CA GLN A 315 -24.96 97.93 -7.15
C GLN A 315 -25.66 98.85 -6.14
N ASN A 316 -26.02 98.35 -4.96
CA ASN A 316 -26.62 99.16 -3.90
C ASN A 316 -25.70 100.28 -3.43
N GLU A 317 -24.39 100.02 -3.28
CA GLU A 317 -23.38 101.00 -2.91
C GLU A 317 -23.23 102.09 -3.98
N THR A 318 -23.14 101.73 -5.26
CA THR A 318 -23.12 102.73 -6.36
C THR A 318 -24.40 103.55 -6.42
N THR A 319 -25.55 102.94 -6.11
CA THR A 319 -26.85 103.64 -6.06
C THR A 319 -26.91 104.58 -4.86
N ALA A 320 -26.39 104.16 -3.70
CA ALA A 320 -26.28 104.99 -2.51
C ALA A 320 -25.30 106.16 -2.73
N MET A 321 -24.16 105.92 -3.38
CA MET A 321 -23.21 106.96 -3.76
C MET A 321 -23.83 107.99 -4.72
N LYS A 322 -24.60 107.55 -5.73
CA LYS A 322 -25.34 108.48 -6.61
C LYS A 322 -26.33 109.34 -5.82
N LYS A 323 -27.13 108.73 -4.94
CA LYS A 323 -28.05 109.47 -4.05
C LYS A 323 -27.32 110.44 -3.13
N GLN A 324 -26.17 110.04 -2.59
CA GLN A 324 -25.35 110.90 -1.75
C GLN A 324 -24.78 112.08 -2.54
N GLN A 325 -24.35 111.86 -3.79
CA GLN A 325 -23.92 112.93 -4.68
C GLN A 325 -25.07 113.88 -5.03
N GLU A 326 -26.26 113.36 -5.37
CA GLU A 326 -27.46 114.15 -5.62
C GLU A 326 -27.82 115.02 -4.40
N LEU A 327 -27.81 114.45 -3.18
CA LEU A 327 -28.03 115.21 -1.94
C LEU A 327 -26.93 116.23 -1.65
N MET A 328 -25.68 115.97 -2.06
CA MET A 328 -24.58 116.92 -1.93
C MET A 328 -24.78 118.10 -2.89
N ASP A 329 -25.18 117.83 -4.13
CA ASP A 329 -25.48 118.85 -5.15
C ASP A 329 -26.71 119.68 -4.75
N GLU A 330 -27.75 119.05 -4.20
CA GLU A 330 -28.92 119.75 -3.63
C GLU A 330 -28.53 120.62 -2.43
N ASN A 331 -27.69 120.14 -1.50
CA ASN A 331 -27.18 120.95 -0.40
C ASN A 331 -26.34 122.13 -0.90
N PHE A 332 -25.57 121.94 -1.95
CA PHE A 332 -24.81 123.02 -2.59
C PHE A 332 -25.75 124.05 -3.21
N ASP A 333 -26.80 123.62 -3.92
CA ASP A 333 -27.83 124.52 -4.46
C ASP A 333 -28.57 125.27 -3.35
N LEU A 334 -28.99 124.58 -2.29
CA LEU A 334 -29.62 125.19 -1.12
C LEU A 334 -28.69 126.18 -0.42
N SER A 335 -27.40 125.86 -0.29
CA SER A 335 -26.38 126.76 0.28
C SER A 335 -26.17 128.01 -0.60
N ARG A 336 -26.16 127.85 -1.92
CA ARG A 336 -26.14 128.95 -2.88
C ARG A 336 -27.38 129.84 -2.73
N ARG A 337 -28.58 129.25 -2.71
CA ARG A 337 -29.84 129.99 -2.50
C ARG A 337 -29.88 130.68 -1.14
N LEU A 338 -29.36 130.05 -0.09
CA LEU A 338 -29.22 130.67 1.24
C LEU A 338 -28.27 131.87 1.19
N SER A 339 -27.16 131.78 0.45
CA SER A 339 -26.23 132.90 0.24
C SER A 339 -26.88 134.02 -0.58
N GLU A 340 -27.61 133.68 -1.64
CA GLU A 340 -28.39 134.64 -2.43
C GLU A 340 -29.45 135.33 -1.56
N ASN A 341 -30.22 134.58 -0.77
CA ASN A 341 -31.18 135.11 0.19
C ASN A 341 -30.49 135.98 1.25
N LYS A 342 -29.31 135.59 1.74
CA LYS A 342 -28.52 136.41 2.67
C LYS A 342 -28.11 137.74 2.03
N MET A 343 -27.72 137.72 0.76
CA MET A 343 -27.43 138.94 0.00
C MET A 343 -28.69 139.80 -0.19
N ILE A 344 -29.84 139.20 -0.48
CA ILE A 344 -31.14 139.88 -0.56
C ILE A 344 -31.50 140.51 0.79
N CYS A 345 -31.40 139.77 1.89
CA CYS A 345 -31.65 140.30 3.23
C CYS A 345 -30.71 141.47 3.56
N ASN A 346 -29.43 141.39 3.19
CA ASN A 346 -28.49 142.51 3.38
C ASN A 346 -28.84 143.73 2.53
N VAL A 347 -29.35 143.54 1.30
CA VAL A 347 -29.83 144.63 0.44
C VAL A 347 -31.09 145.25 1.03
N LEU A 348 -32.06 144.43 1.45
CA LEU A 348 -33.28 144.89 2.13
C LEU A 348 -32.97 145.62 3.44
N GLN A 349 -31.97 145.16 4.20
CA GLN A 349 -31.47 145.81 5.41
C GLN A 349 -30.91 147.21 5.09
N ARG A 350 -30.09 147.33 4.04
CA ARG A 350 -29.58 148.64 3.57
C ARG A 350 -30.70 149.55 3.05
N GLU A 351 -31.67 148.99 2.34
CA GLU A 351 -32.83 149.74 1.85
C GLU A 351 -33.70 150.23 3.02
N LYS A 352 -33.86 149.41 4.06
CA LYS A 352 -34.53 149.77 5.31
C LYS A 352 -33.80 150.91 6.01
N GLU A 353 -32.48 150.81 6.19
CA GLU A 353 -31.65 151.86 6.80
C GLU A 353 -31.69 153.16 5.97
N ARG A 354 -31.74 153.07 4.62
CA ARG A 354 -31.94 154.23 3.74
C ARG A 354 -33.31 154.86 3.94
N LEU A 355 -34.37 154.07 3.96
CA LEU A 355 -35.73 154.56 4.20
C LEU A 355 -35.89 155.14 5.60
N GLU A 356 -35.26 154.57 6.62
CA GLU A 356 -35.20 155.13 7.97
C GLU A 356 -34.45 156.47 7.97
N GLY A 357 -33.31 156.58 7.28
CA GLY A 357 -32.58 157.84 7.12
C GLY A 357 -33.35 158.92 6.34
N GLU A 358 -34.10 158.53 5.31
CA GLU A 358 -35.01 159.43 4.58
C GLU A 358 -36.20 159.85 5.45
N ASN A 359 -36.76 158.96 6.26
CA ASN A 359 -37.83 159.27 7.20
C ASN A 359 -37.35 160.23 8.30
N ASP A 360 -36.15 160.03 8.83
CA ASP A 360 -35.51 160.95 9.78
C ASP A 360 -35.21 162.33 9.18
N LEU A 361 -34.86 162.38 7.89
CA LEU A 361 -34.68 163.62 7.12
C LEU A 361 -36.02 164.33 6.90
N LEU A 362 -37.05 163.60 6.48
CA LEU A 362 -38.41 164.11 6.35
C LEU A 362 -38.94 164.62 7.68
N GLN A 363 -38.65 163.93 8.79
CA GLN A 363 -39.06 164.33 10.14
C GLN A 363 -38.31 165.57 10.62
N ARG A 364 -37.00 165.69 10.32
CA ARG A 364 -36.23 166.93 10.55
C ARG A 364 -36.72 168.10 9.71
N GLU A 365 -37.07 167.88 8.46
CA GLU A 365 -37.55 168.93 7.56
C GLU A 365 -38.98 169.38 7.91
N ASN A 366 -39.85 168.45 8.34
CA ASN A 366 -41.14 168.78 8.93
C ASN A 366 -40.96 169.66 10.17
N ASN A 367 -40.06 169.27 11.08
CA ASN A 367 -39.73 170.07 12.26
C ASN A 367 -39.10 171.45 11.91
N ARG A 368 -38.36 171.55 10.80
CA ARG A 368 -37.78 172.82 10.32
C ARG A 368 -38.83 173.75 9.72
N LEU A 369 -39.80 173.20 8.99
CA LEU A 369 -40.94 173.95 8.44
C LEU A 369 -41.88 174.44 9.55
N LEU A 370 -42.04 173.67 10.63
CA LEU A 370 -42.77 174.08 11.83
C LEU A 370 -42.14 175.31 12.53
N SER A 371 -40.81 175.50 12.45
CA SER A 371 -40.09 176.59 13.13
C SER A 371 -40.22 177.98 12.49
N TYR A 372 -40.68 178.11 11.23
CA TYR A 372 -40.77 179.41 10.52
C TYR A 372 -42.11 180.13 10.68
N MET A 373 -43.14 179.48 11.24
CA MET A 373 -44.48 180.05 11.40
C MET A 373 -44.79 180.60 12.81
N GLY A 374 -43.78 180.85 13.64
CA GLY A 374 -43.95 181.71 14.83
C GLY A 374 -44.97 181.23 15.85
N LEU A 375 -45.11 179.92 16.03
CA LEU A 375 -45.84 179.30 17.13
C LEU A 375 -44.82 178.73 18.12
N ASP A 376 -44.32 179.58 19.01
CA ASP A 376 -43.66 179.13 20.23
C ASP A 376 -44.54 179.53 21.41
N PHE A 377 -45.66 178.83 21.53
CA PHE A 377 -46.38 178.62 22.77
C PHE A 377 -47.44 177.59 22.49
N ASN A 378 -47.63 176.75 23.51
CA ASN A 378 -48.88 176.07 23.77
C ASN A 378 -49.19 174.90 22.82
N SER A 379 -49.60 173.75 23.30
CA SER A 379 -50.03 173.43 24.64
C SER A 379 -50.68 172.07 24.57
N LEU A 380 -50.67 171.44 25.73
CA LEU A 380 -51.80 170.68 26.22
C LEU A 380 -51.97 169.28 25.61
N PRO A 381 -52.53 168.40 26.45
CA PRO A 381 -51.92 167.13 26.71
C PRO A 381 -52.91 166.03 26.35
N TYR A 382 -52.46 164.80 26.28
CA TYR A 382 -53.34 163.67 26.60
C TYR A 382 -52.40 162.52 26.94
N GLN A 383 -52.00 162.38 28.21
CA GLN A 383 -52.73 161.57 29.19
C GLN A 383 -53.34 160.30 28.57
N VAL A 384 -52.56 159.21 28.69
CA VAL A 384 -52.96 157.91 29.31
C VAL A 384 -54.33 158.03 30.00
N PRO A 385 -55.29 157.09 29.91
CA PRO A 385 -55.11 155.64 30.05
C PRO A 385 -56.16 154.88 29.17
N THR A 386 -56.56 153.62 29.29
CA THR A 386 -56.74 152.64 30.36
C THR A 386 -57.20 151.39 29.61
N SER A 387 -56.63 150.22 29.90
CA SER A 387 -57.31 149.18 30.67
C SER A 387 -58.35 148.36 29.91
N ASP A 388 -58.12 147.06 30.09
CA ASP A 388 -59.08 146.01 30.37
C ASP A 388 -59.89 145.36 29.24
N GLU A 389 -59.74 144.03 29.29
CA GLU A 389 -60.79 143.02 29.17
C GLU A 389 -61.62 142.96 27.89
N GLY A 390 -61.42 141.84 27.19
CA GLY A 390 -62.52 140.89 27.01
C GLY A 390 -63.40 141.06 25.76
N GLY A 391 -63.77 139.91 25.20
CA GLY A 391 -64.67 139.78 24.04
C GLY A 391 -63.89 139.39 22.80
N ALA A 392 -63.77 138.12 22.39
CA ALA A 392 -64.77 137.05 22.30
C ALA A 392 -66.02 137.45 21.51
N GLU A 393 -65.97 137.21 20.20
CA GLU A 393 -67.06 136.68 19.38
C GLU A 393 -66.42 135.59 18.50
N GLN A 394 -66.67 134.29 18.68
CA GLN A 394 -67.91 133.54 18.41
C GLN A 394 -68.38 133.80 16.97
N ASN A 395 -68.52 132.86 16.04
CA ASN A 395 -69.01 131.47 16.03
C ASN A 395 -68.98 131.01 14.54
N PRO A 396 -69.49 129.83 14.13
CA PRO A 396 -69.50 128.47 14.71
C PRO A 396 -69.05 127.43 13.62
N GLY A 397 -68.95 126.12 13.81
CA GLY A 397 -69.40 125.26 14.88
C GLY A 397 -69.12 123.79 14.56
N LEU A 398 -69.20 122.99 15.61
CA LEU A 398 -69.64 121.61 15.52
C LEU A 398 -71.16 121.61 15.35
N VAL A 399 -71.67 120.97 14.29
CA VAL A 399 -73.04 120.44 14.23
C VAL A 399 -73.00 119.01 13.69
N TYR A 400 -73.77 118.20 14.38
CA TYR A 400 -74.02 116.78 14.29
C TYR A 400 -74.98 116.44 13.13
N GLY A 401 -74.74 115.29 12.47
CA GLY A 401 -75.64 114.39 11.74
C GLY A 401 -76.88 114.87 10.95
N ASN A 402 -76.99 114.43 9.68
CA ASN A 402 -78.09 113.57 9.19
C ASN A 402 -77.78 112.99 7.77
N PRO A 403 -78.53 111.98 7.26
CA PRO A 403 -78.01 110.75 6.66
C PRO A 403 -78.78 110.46 5.34
N TYR A 404 -78.75 109.21 4.85
CA TYR A 404 -79.66 108.59 3.86
C TYR A 404 -79.94 109.43 2.59
N SER A 405 -79.53 109.00 1.41
CA SER A 405 -79.86 107.70 0.82
C SER A 405 -78.89 107.52 -0.34
N GLY A 406 -78.22 106.37 -0.44
CA GLY A 406 -78.88 105.19 -0.99
C GLY A 406 -78.62 105.23 -2.50
N ILE A 407 -77.94 104.27 -3.08
CA ILE A 407 -78.43 102.93 -3.42
C ILE A 407 -77.35 102.48 -4.44
N GLN A 408 -76.80 101.27 -4.46
CA GLN A 408 -77.19 99.99 -3.91
C GLN A 408 -75.98 99.05 -3.99
N GLU A 409 -75.72 98.28 -2.93
CA GLU A 409 -75.97 96.82 -2.85
C GLU A 409 -75.08 96.04 -3.82
N SER A 410 -74.27 95.08 -3.39
CA SER A 410 -74.54 93.97 -2.48
C SER A 410 -73.23 93.14 -2.47
N SER A 411 -72.90 92.21 -1.57
CA SER A 411 -73.39 91.77 -0.28
C SER A 411 -72.42 90.68 0.18
N SER A 412 -72.37 90.47 1.50
CA SER A 412 -72.18 89.18 2.17
C SER A 412 -70.77 88.65 2.51
N PRO A 413 -70.56 88.33 3.81
CA PRO A 413 -69.36 87.71 4.38
C PRO A 413 -69.52 86.21 4.68
N SER A 414 -68.38 85.57 4.97
CA SER A 414 -68.20 84.26 5.62
C SER A 414 -68.65 83.02 4.83
N PRO A 415 -68.39 81.80 5.32
CA PRO A 415 -67.10 81.13 5.48
C PRO A 415 -67.15 79.75 4.77
N LEU A 416 -66.08 78.93 4.87
CA LEU A 416 -66.03 77.45 4.80
C LEU A 416 -64.60 77.07 4.36
N SER A 417 -63.77 76.59 5.27
CA SER A 417 -63.58 75.16 5.52
C SER A 417 -62.88 74.45 4.36
N ILE A 418 -61.63 74.02 4.58
CA ILE A 418 -61.22 72.60 4.50
C ILE A 418 -59.82 72.44 5.13
N LYS A 419 -59.86 71.84 6.32
CA LYS A 419 -59.00 70.78 6.90
C LYS A 419 -57.45 70.89 6.82
N LYS A 420 -56.89 71.09 8.02
CA LYS A 420 -56.02 70.18 8.80
C LYS A 420 -54.76 69.54 8.15
N CYS A 421 -53.62 69.86 8.77
CA CYS A 421 -52.47 69.01 9.14
C CYS A 421 -52.94 67.68 9.79
N PRO A 422 -52.29 66.49 9.64
CA PRO A 422 -51.10 66.14 10.46
C PRO A 422 -50.10 65.10 9.84
N ILE A 423 -48.80 65.22 10.11
CA ILE A 423 -47.98 64.44 11.07
C ILE A 423 -47.84 62.94 10.74
N CYS A 424 -46.57 62.52 10.73
CA CYS A 424 -46.09 61.15 10.82
C CYS A 424 -46.94 60.23 11.73
N LYS A 425 -47.08 58.96 11.34
CA LYS A 425 -46.49 57.79 12.02
C LYS A 425 -46.98 56.49 11.40
N ALA A 426 -46.02 55.58 11.22
CA ALA A 426 -46.04 54.16 11.56
C ALA A 426 -47.19 53.24 11.10
N ASP A 427 -46.71 52.14 10.51
CA ASP A 427 -47.12 50.75 10.72
C ASP A 427 -48.28 50.12 9.94
N ASP A 428 -48.01 48.85 9.66
CA ASP A 428 -48.80 47.74 9.15
C ASP A 428 -49.15 47.72 7.66
N THR A 429 -48.50 46.81 6.91
CA THR A 429 -48.98 45.42 6.85
C THR A 429 -47.96 44.47 6.20
N CYS A 430 -47.82 43.31 6.83
CA CYS A 430 -47.31 42.06 6.27
C CYS A 430 -48.09 41.69 5.00
N ASP A 431 -47.37 41.33 3.93
CA ASP A 431 -47.80 40.29 3.01
C ASP A 431 -46.56 39.51 2.52
N HIS A 432 -46.18 38.53 3.33
CA HIS A 432 -45.52 37.32 2.86
C HIS A 432 -46.46 36.61 1.88
N THR A 433 -46.40 36.90 0.57
CA THR A 433 -46.97 35.99 -0.45
C THR A 433 -46.59 36.25 -1.91
N LEU A 434 -45.47 36.91 -2.21
CA LEU A 434 -45.09 37.12 -3.63
C LEU A 434 -43.62 36.82 -3.99
N GLU A 435 -42.94 35.98 -3.22
CA GLU A 435 -41.62 35.43 -3.64
C GLU A 435 -41.63 33.91 -3.85
N GLN A 436 -42.77 33.25 -3.66
CA GLN A 436 -42.84 31.79 -3.85
C GLN A 436 -43.34 31.35 -5.23
N GLN A 437 -43.83 32.27 -6.08
CA GLN A 437 -44.41 31.92 -7.39
C GLN A 437 -43.60 32.40 -8.60
N GLN A 438 -42.53 33.17 -8.42
CA GLN A 438 -41.59 33.51 -9.52
C GLN A 438 -40.30 32.69 -9.53
N MET A 439 -40.05 31.85 -8.51
CA MET A 439 -38.89 30.94 -8.52
C MET A 439 -39.18 29.56 -9.13
N GLN A 440 -40.44 29.22 -9.43
CA GLN A 440 -40.77 27.88 -9.96
C GLN A 440 -40.55 27.74 -11.47
N ALA A 441 -40.24 28.83 -12.18
CA ALA A 441 -39.93 28.79 -13.62
C ALA A 441 -38.42 28.73 -13.94
N LEU A 442 -37.55 28.71 -12.92
CA LEU A 442 -36.10 28.80 -13.09
C LEU A 442 -35.34 27.68 -12.38
N CYS A 443 -35.98 26.54 -12.09
CA CYS A 443 -35.32 25.40 -11.46
C CYS A 443 -35.66 24.09 -12.20
N LEU A 444 -34.63 23.30 -12.48
CA LEU A 444 -34.71 21.96 -13.07
C LEU A 444 -34.60 20.93 -11.95
N ASN A 445 -35.63 20.09 -11.79
CA ASN A 445 -35.65 19.04 -10.78
C ASN A 445 -35.26 17.70 -11.38
N CYS A 446 -34.39 16.96 -10.69
CA CYS A 446 -33.98 15.62 -11.09
C CYS A 446 -35.11 14.63 -10.76
N PRO A 447 -35.67 13.90 -11.75
CA PRO A 447 -36.81 13.02 -11.52
C PRO A 447 -36.46 11.70 -10.82
N ILE A 448 -35.18 11.47 -10.51
CA ILE A 448 -34.68 10.21 -9.92
C ILE A 448 -34.36 10.38 -8.42
N CYS A 449 -33.96 11.58 -7.99
CA CYS A 449 -33.57 11.83 -6.60
C CYS A 449 -34.11 13.16 -6.02
N ASP A 450 -35.05 13.81 -6.73
CA ASP A 450 -35.75 15.05 -6.34
C ASP A 450 -34.82 16.22 -5.96
N LYS A 451 -33.57 16.21 -6.43
CA LYS A 451 -32.65 17.33 -6.26
C LYS A 451 -32.98 18.46 -7.24
N THR A 452 -33.05 19.68 -6.72
CA THR A 452 -33.40 20.90 -7.46
C THR A 452 -32.15 21.67 -7.88
N PHE A 453 -32.08 22.04 -9.16
CA PHE A 453 -30.95 22.77 -9.74
C PHE A 453 -31.42 24.08 -10.37
N PRO A 454 -30.62 25.17 -10.34
CA PRO A 454 -30.94 26.42 -11.03
C PRO A 454 -30.93 26.24 -12.55
N ALA A 455 -31.92 26.78 -13.27
CA ALA A 455 -32.05 26.65 -14.74
C ALA A 455 -30.90 27.28 -15.54
N ARG A 456 -30.12 28.17 -14.91
CA ARG A 456 -28.87 28.74 -15.46
C ARG A 456 -27.72 27.73 -15.55
N GLU A 457 -27.83 26.59 -14.87
CA GLU A 457 -26.80 25.56 -14.76
C GLU A 457 -27.25 24.24 -15.40
N LYS A 458 -27.78 24.33 -16.63
CA LYS A 458 -28.32 23.18 -17.38
C LYS A 458 -27.30 22.05 -17.56
N GLN A 459 -26.03 22.38 -17.75
CA GLN A 459 -24.95 21.39 -17.93
C GLN A 459 -24.76 20.52 -16.69
N ILE A 460 -24.79 21.14 -15.50
CA ILE A 460 -24.59 20.46 -14.21
C ILE A 460 -25.77 19.54 -13.91
N PHE A 461 -26.98 19.98 -14.27
CA PHE A 461 -28.18 19.15 -14.18
C PHE A 461 -28.09 17.92 -15.09
N GLU A 462 -27.67 18.07 -16.35
CA GLU A 462 -27.58 16.93 -17.27
C GLU A 462 -26.48 15.94 -16.90
N ASP A 463 -25.32 16.40 -16.43
CA ASP A 463 -24.26 15.53 -15.89
C ASP A 463 -24.76 14.76 -14.66
N HIS A 464 -25.51 15.42 -13.78
CA HIS A 464 -26.09 14.78 -12.60
C HIS A 464 -27.12 13.70 -12.96
N VAL A 465 -28.01 13.95 -13.93
CA VAL A 465 -28.96 12.95 -14.42
C VAL A 465 -28.23 11.78 -15.11
N PHE A 466 -27.14 12.06 -15.84
CA PHE A 466 -26.32 11.04 -16.48
C PHE A 466 -25.65 10.10 -15.47
N CYS A 467 -25.24 10.61 -14.30
CA CYS A 467 -24.69 9.77 -13.22
C CYS A 467 -25.68 8.76 -12.63
N HIS A 468 -26.99 8.92 -12.83
CA HIS A 468 -27.96 7.90 -12.43
C HIS A 468 -28.13 6.78 -13.47
N SER A 469 -27.55 6.95 -14.66
CA SER A 469 -27.63 6.01 -15.79
C SER A 469 -26.38 5.12 -15.91
N LEU A 470 -25.35 5.41 -15.11
CA LEU A 470 -24.13 4.62 -14.91
C LEU A 470 -24.28 3.78 -13.65
#